data_AF-A0A290ZF71-F1
#
_entry.id   AF-A0A290ZF71-F1
#
_cell.length_a   1.000
_cell.length_b   1.000
_cell.length_c   1.000
_cell.angle_alpha   90.00
_cell.angle_beta   90.00
_cell.angle_gamma   90.00
#
_symmetry.space_group_name_H-M   'P 1'
#
loop_
_entity.id
_entity.type
_entity.pdbx_description
1 polymer ?
#
loop_
_entity_poly.entity_id
_entity_poly.type
_entity_poly.pdbx_seq_one_letter_code
_entity_poly.pdbx_strand_id
1 'polypeptide(L)'
;MTQAHPTPVISTAERPGVGLDGLPRPTEDRVVLLENAVVLLDGATSPTPRQRDGGWHSRELAAQFTGPLLGDLAEELAGAIDRLRARHGLVPGDSPSSTVAILRWSAETVDALVLADSPVVVFGPPGGPIPEEGEVVADHRLRDLRGKVAKVTDWRNRPGGFWVAEADPAAAGMAVRRSWPRDAVSTAVLATDGVSCGVDDYGLFPWREVTRIAFRNGPEAVLDRIRAAEERDRDRTRWRRAKAHDDQAIAVIRFD
;
A
#
# COMPACT_ATOMS: atom_id res chain seq x y z
N MET A 1 26.08 16.47 19.83
CA MET A 1 24.85 16.14 20.56
C MET A 1 23.82 15.78 19.51
N THR A 2 23.57 14.49 19.29
CA THR A 2 22.54 14.03 18.35
C THR A 2 21.20 14.40 18.98
N GLN A 3 20.51 15.42 18.46
CA GLN A 3 19.13 15.64 18.86
C GLN A 3 18.37 14.39 18.43
N ALA A 4 17.89 13.62 19.41
CA ALA A 4 16.95 12.56 19.15
C ALA A 4 15.70 13.22 18.55
N HIS A 5 15.51 13.03 17.25
CA HIS A 5 14.28 13.46 16.60
C HIS A 5 13.14 12.62 17.19
N PRO A 6 11.99 13.21 17.52
CA PRO A 6 10.86 12.45 18.03
C PRO A 6 10.49 11.37 17.01
N THR A 7 10.63 10.11 17.42
CA THR A 7 10.18 8.95 16.65
C THR A 7 8.67 9.09 16.42
N PRO A 8 8.18 8.99 15.18
CA PRO A 8 6.76 9.11 14.93
C PRO A 8 5.98 8.01 15.66
N VAL A 9 4.75 8.33 16.05
CA VAL A 9 3.81 7.34 16.57
C VAL A 9 3.17 6.63 15.38
N ILE A 10 3.32 5.31 15.31
CA ILE A 10 2.81 4.49 14.22
C ILE A 10 1.75 3.55 14.78
N SER A 11 0.59 3.50 14.13
CA SER A 11 -0.44 2.48 14.35
C SER A 11 -0.79 1.78 13.04
N THR A 12 -0.99 0.47 13.11
CA THR A 12 -1.24 -0.37 11.93
C THR A 12 -2.42 -1.30 12.20
N ALA A 13 -3.18 -1.65 11.17
CA ALA A 13 -4.14 -2.74 11.23
C ALA A 13 -4.08 -3.55 9.94
N GLU A 14 -4.24 -4.86 10.07
CA GLU A 14 -4.37 -5.81 8.96
C GLU A 14 -5.59 -6.69 9.17
N ARG A 15 -6.34 -7.01 8.10
CA ARG A 15 -7.49 -7.90 8.14
C ARG A 15 -7.56 -8.74 6.87
N PRO A 16 -7.64 -10.08 6.99
CA PRO A 16 -7.82 -10.93 5.82
C PRO A 16 -9.20 -10.72 5.19
N GLY A 17 -9.23 -10.76 3.87
CA GLY A 17 -10.41 -10.89 3.04
C GLY A 17 -10.76 -12.35 2.78
N VAL A 18 -11.36 -12.59 1.62
CA VAL A 18 -11.70 -13.94 1.14
C VAL A 18 -11.08 -14.21 -0.24
N GLY A 19 -10.95 -15.48 -0.59
CA GLY A 19 -10.56 -15.89 -1.93
C GLY A 19 -11.62 -15.52 -2.98
N LEU A 20 -11.26 -15.69 -4.26
CA LEU A 20 -12.22 -15.55 -5.37
C LEU A 20 -13.35 -16.59 -5.30
N ASP A 21 -13.12 -17.70 -4.61
CA ASP A 21 -14.10 -18.74 -4.27
C ASP A 21 -14.99 -18.37 -3.06
N GLY A 22 -14.72 -17.23 -2.41
CA GLY A 22 -15.42 -16.75 -1.22
C GLY A 22 -14.99 -17.43 0.08
N LEU A 23 -13.97 -18.30 0.06
CA LEU A 23 -13.50 -18.99 1.25
C LEU A 23 -12.48 -18.14 2.04
N PRO A 24 -12.40 -18.31 3.37
CA PRO A 24 -11.36 -17.68 4.17
C PRO A 24 -9.97 -18.09 3.69
N ARG A 25 -9.04 -17.13 3.65
CA ARG A 25 -7.62 -17.36 3.38
C ARG A 25 -6.75 -16.44 4.24
N PRO A 26 -5.45 -16.75 4.42
CA PRO A 26 -4.52 -15.80 5.01
C PRO A 26 -4.47 -14.48 4.22
N THR A 27 -4.13 -13.38 4.90
CA THR A 27 -3.91 -12.09 4.24
C THR A 27 -2.74 -12.17 3.26
N GLU A 28 -2.92 -11.55 2.10
CA GLU A 28 -1.87 -11.30 1.12
C GLU A 28 -1.19 -9.93 1.35
N ASP A 29 -1.69 -9.12 2.28
CA ASP A 29 -1.09 -7.84 2.67
C ASP A 29 0.03 -8.01 3.69
N ARG A 30 0.95 -7.05 3.74
CA ARG A 30 2.00 -6.92 4.76
C ARG A 30 2.27 -5.47 5.11
N VAL A 31 2.50 -5.21 6.40
CA VAL A 31 3.12 -3.98 6.88
C VAL A 31 4.47 -4.29 7.53
N VAL A 32 5.52 -3.59 7.10
CA VAL A 32 6.86 -3.67 7.68
C VAL A 32 7.18 -2.34 8.35
N LEU A 33 7.54 -2.40 9.63
CA LEU A 33 8.01 -1.26 10.41
C LEU A 33 9.53 -1.30 10.48
N LEU A 34 10.17 -0.25 9.98
CA LEU A 34 11.60 -0.02 10.05
C LEU A 34 11.87 1.17 10.98
N GLU A 35 13.14 1.37 11.34
CA GLU A 35 13.55 2.49 12.19
C GLU A 35 13.15 3.85 11.61
N ASN A 36 13.24 4.00 10.29
CA ASN A 36 13.01 5.25 9.59
C ASN A 36 11.98 5.13 8.44
N ALA A 37 11.22 4.04 8.38
CA ALA A 37 10.23 3.88 7.32
C ALA A 37 9.08 2.94 7.72
N VAL A 38 7.96 3.07 7.01
CA VAL A 38 6.92 2.05 6.90
C VAL A 38 6.86 1.59 5.45
N VAL A 39 6.83 0.27 5.25
CA VAL A 39 6.57 -0.35 3.94
C VAL A 39 5.26 -1.11 4.03
N LEU A 40 4.35 -0.86 3.11
CA LEU A 40 3.06 -1.53 2.98
C LEU A 40 3.00 -2.22 1.62
N LEU A 41 2.63 -3.49 1.62
CA LEU A 41 2.61 -4.36 0.44
C LEU A 41 1.24 -5.01 0.33
N ASP A 42 0.65 -4.99 -0.85
CA ASP A 42 -0.60 -5.67 -1.19
C ASP A 42 -0.30 -6.80 -2.20
N GLY A 43 -0.52 -8.05 -1.80
CA GLY A 43 -0.27 -9.19 -2.66
C GLY A 43 -1.30 -9.30 -3.78
N ALA A 44 -0.86 -9.17 -5.03
CA ALA A 44 -1.77 -9.20 -6.17
C ALA A 44 -2.42 -10.58 -6.31
N THR A 45 -3.75 -10.59 -6.26
CA THR A 45 -4.54 -11.83 -6.39
C THR A 45 -4.29 -12.50 -7.74
N SER A 46 -3.89 -13.77 -7.69
CA SER A 46 -3.74 -14.59 -8.90
C SER A 46 -5.12 -15.07 -9.39
N PRO A 47 -5.43 -14.96 -10.69
CA PRO A 47 -6.71 -15.44 -11.23
C PRO A 47 -6.83 -16.96 -11.22
N THR A 48 -5.72 -17.68 -11.07
CA THR A 48 -5.66 -19.14 -10.95
C THR A 48 -4.85 -19.51 -9.70
N PRO A 49 -5.22 -20.57 -8.97
CA PRO A 49 -4.41 -21.07 -7.86
C PRO A 49 -2.97 -21.32 -8.29
N ARG A 50 -2.01 -20.80 -7.53
CA ARG A 50 -0.57 -21.00 -7.74
C ARG A 50 0.05 -21.46 -6.43
N GLN A 51 1.10 -22.28 -6.53
CA GLN A 51 1.89 -22.65 -5.36
C GLN A 51 2.55 -21.43 -4.69
N ARG A 52 2.87 -20.42 -5.49
CA ARG A 52 3.35 -19.10 -5.07
C ARG A 52 2.34 -18.06 -5.55
N ASP A 53 1.59 -17.50 -4.61
CA ASP A 53 0.55 -16.49 -4.82
C ASP A 53 1.03 -15.09 -4.41
N GLY A 54 0.12 -14.11 -4.42
CA GLY A 54 0.41 -12.73 -4.02
C GLY A 54 0.87 -12.65 -2.58
N GLY A 55 0.24 -13.42 -1.68
CA GLY A 55 0.62 -13.50 -0.27
C GLY A 55 1.98 -14.13 -0.01
N TRP A 56 2.40 -15.10 -0.83
CA TRP A 56 3.78 -15.57 -0.83
C TRP A 56 4.73 -14.45 -1.25
N HIS A 57 4.43 -13.74 -2.35
CA HIS A 57 5.30 -12.69 -2.87
C HIS A 57 5.47 -11.53 -1.88
N SER A 58 4.36 -10.98 -1.36
CA SER A 58 4.39 -9.86 -0.41
C SER A 58 5.17 -10.22 0.86
N ARG A 59 5.02 -11.45 1.37
CA ARG A 59 5.77 -11.96 2.54
C ARG A 59 7.26 -12.05 2.26
N GLU A 60 7.66 -12.62 1.12
CA GLU A 60 9.07 -12.79 0.80
C GLU A 60 9.74 -11.46 0.42
N LEU A 61 9.00 -10.53 -0.20
CA LEU A 61 9.46 -9.16 -0.47
C LEU A 61 9.58 -8.36 0.83
N ALA A 62 8.60 -8.45 1.73
CA ALA A 62 8.67 -7.86 3.07
C ALA A 62 9.95 -8.28 3.81
N ALA A 63 10.33 -9.56 3.71
CA ALA A 63 11.55 -10.10 4.33
C ALA A 63 12.86 -9.53 3.75
N GLN A 64 12.81 -8.79 2.64
CA GLN A 64 13.99 -8.10 2.09
C GLN A 64 14.28 -6.75 2.78
N PHE A 65 13.36 -6.24 3.60
CA PHE A 65 13.48 -5.00 4.34
C PHE A 65 13.81 -5.30 5.81
N THR A 66 15.10 -5.29 6.14
CA THR A 66 15.61 -5.72 7.46
C THR A 66 16.29 -4.63 8.27
N GLY A 67 16.47 -3.43 7.69
CA GLY A 67 17.15 -2.31 8.31
C GLY A 67 16.65 -0.97 7.76
N PRO A 68 17.20 0.15 8.23
CA PRO A 68 16.81 1.47 7.78
C PRO A 68 17.07 1.65 6.27
N LEU A 69 16.23 2.43 5.61
CA LEU A 69 16.37 2.76 4.20
C LEU A 69 17.22 4.02 4.06
N LEU A 70 18.39 3.91 3.44
CA LEU A 70 19.40 4.98 3.41
C LEU A 70 19.64 5.55 2.01
N GLY A 71 19.42 4.76 0.96
CA GLY A 71 19.63 5.14 -0.44
C GLY A 71 18.42 5.80 -1.11
N ASP A 72 18.41 5.89 -2.44
CA ASP A 72 17.19 6.28 -3.17
C ASP A 72 16.11 5.18 -3.00
N LEU A 73 14.86 5.56 -2.72
CA LEU A 73 13.79 4.57 -2.45
C LEU A 73 13.53 3.63 -3.64
N ALA A 74 13.70 4.10 -4.88
CA ALA A 74 13.53 3.23 -6.05
C ALA A 74 14.70 2.26 -6.19
N GLU A 75 15.93 2.67 -5.87
CA GLU A 75 17.10 1.79 -5.84
C GLU A 75 17.00 0.74 -4.72
N GLU A 76 16.56 1.14 -3.52
CA GLU A 76 16.31 0.23 -2.39
C GLU A 76 15.26 -0.84 -2.76
N LEU A 77 14.15 -0.42 -3.37
CA LEU A 77 13.11 -1.33 -3.82
C LEU A 77 13.58 -2.21 -5.00
N ALA A 78 14.31 -1.67 -5.97
CA ALA A 78 14.89 -2.44 -7.07
C ALA A 78 15.82 -3.53 -6.54
N GLY A 79 16.67 -3.20 -5.57
CA GLY A 79 17.55 -4.15 -4.90
C GLY A 79 16.78 -5.24 -4.16
N ALA A 80 15.68 -4.90 -3.47
CA ALA A 80 14.81 -5.87 -2.82
C ALA A 80 14.16 -6.83 -3.84
N ILE A 81 13.64 -6.31 -4.96
CA ILE A 81 13.06 -7.11 -6.04
C ILE A 81 14.10 -8.04 -6.65
N ASP A 82 15.31 -7.56 -6.95
CA ASP A 82 16.37 -8.38 -7.56
C ASP A 82 16.84 -9.49 -6.62
N ARG A 83 17.02 -9.20 -5.32
CA ARG A 83 17.35 -10.22 -4.31
C ARG A 83 16.28 -11.32 -4.25
N LEU A 84 15.01 -10.93 -4.22
CA LEU A 84 13.88 -11.86 -4.20
C LEU A 84 13.85 -12.73 -5.46
N ARG A 85 13.98 -12.09 -6.63
CA ARG A 85 14.03 -12.73 -7.94
C ARG A 85 15.17 -13.75 -8.01
N ALA A 86 16.39 -13.34 -7.66
CA ALA A 86 17.56 -14.21 -7.70
C ALA A 86 17.44 -15.39 -6.73
N ARG A 87 16.92 -15.17 -5.53
CA ARG A 87 16.76 -16.21 -4.49
C ARG A 87 15.77 -17.31 -4.91
N HIS A 88 14.68 -16.93 -5.57
CA HIS A 88 13.57 -17.85 -5.84
C HIS A 88 13.39 -18.20 -7.33
N GLY A 89 14.28 -17.70 -8.20
CA GLY A 89 14.23 -17.94 -9.65
C GLY A 89 12.99 -17.34 -10.30
N LEU A 90 12.57 -16.14 -9.88
CA LEU A 90 11.38 -15.49 -10.44
C LEU A 90 11.64 -15.01 -11.87
N VAL A 91 10.61 -15.15 -12.72
CA VAL A 91 10.64 -14.83 -14.14
C VAL A 91 9.66 -13.68 -14.43
N PRO A 92 10.12 -12.58 -15.07
CA PRO A 92 9.25 -11.48 -15.45
C PRO A 92 8.07 -11.93 -16.32
N GLY A 93 6.88 -11.43 -16.00
CA GLY A 93 5.62 -11.73 -16.70
C GLY A 93 4.94 -13.03 -16.27
N ASP A 94 5.58 -13.91 -15.50
CA ASP A 94 5.01 -15.18 -15.01
C ASP A 94 5.21 -15.39 -13.50
N SER A 95 5.52 -14.32 -12.76
CA SER A 95 5.71 -14.41 -11.31
C SER A 95 4.52 -13.79 -10.55
N PRO A 96 4.30 -14.21 -9.29
CA PRO A 96 3.42 -13.45 -8.40
C PRO A 96 4.00 -12.05 -8.17
N SER A 97 3.15 -11.12 -7.74
CA SER A 97 3.52 -9.72 -7.60
C SER A 97 2.83 -9.10 -6.39
N SER A 98 3.32 -7.95 -5.94
CA SER A 98 2.65 -7.12 -4.94
C SER A 98 2.79 -5.64 -5.27
N THR A 99 1.83 -4.84 -4.87
CA THR A 99 2.01 -3.38 -4.82
C THR A 99 3.06 -3.04 -3.75
N VAL A 100 3.55 -1.80 -3.78
CA VAL A 100 4.43 -1.29 -2.72
C VAL A 100 4.11 0.18 -2.46
N ALA A 101 3.83 0.51 -1.21
CA ALA A 101 3.86 1.86 -0.69
C ALA A 101 4.96 1.97 0.37
N ILE A 102 5.86 2.94 0.24
CA ILE A 102 6.90 3.23 1.21
C ILE A 102 6.75 4.67 1.68
N LEU A 103 6.79 4.87 2.99
CA LEU A 103 6.97 6.18 3.59
C LEU A 103 8.22 6.15 4.45
N ARG A 104 9.25 6.88 4.06
CA ARG A 104 10.50 7.05 4.82
C ARG A 104 10.54 8.45 5.43
N TRP A 105 11.15 8.58 6.60
CA TRP A 105 11.44 9.88 7.20
C TRP A 105 12.90 10.02 7.58
N SER A 106 13.33 11.27 7.63
CA SER A 106 14.61 11.71 8.18
C SER A 106 14.37 12.92 9.11
N ALA A 107 15.45 13.54 9.56
CA ALA A 107 15.39 14.82 10.25
C ALA A 107 14.85 15.96 9.36
N GLU A 108 15.04 15.84 8.04
CA GLU A 108 14.84 16.94 7.09
C GLU A 108 13.65 16.69 6.17
N THR A 109 13.35 15.42 5.87
CA THR A 109 12.36 15.05 4.85
C THR A 109 11.44 13.93 5.29
N VAL A 110 10.27 13.88 4.66
CA VAL A 110 9.44 12.70 4.53
C VAL A 110 9.37 12.36 3.04
N ASP A 111 9.68 11.12 2.67
CA ASP A 111 9.71 10.64 1.29
C ASP A 111 8.68 9.53 1.10
N ALA A 112 7.89 9.61 0.03
CA ALA A 112 6.96 8.58 -0.39
C ALA A 112 7.37 7.94 -1.71
N LEU A 113 7.16 6.63 -1.80
CA LEU A 113 7.21 5.86 -3.05
C LEU A 113 5.94 5.01 -3.14
N VAL A 114 5.26 5.08 -4.29
CA VAL A 114 4.07 4.28 -4.61
C VAL A 114 4.27 3.55 -5.93
N LEU A 115 4.20 2.23 -5.89
CA LEU A 115 4.25 1.35 -7.04
C LEU A 115 2.95 0.53 -7.09
N ALA A 116 2.15 0.76 -8.13
CA ALA A 116 0.76 0.29 -8.27
C ALA A 116 -0.22 0.95 -7.27
N ASP A 117 -1.35 0.34 -6.99
CA ASP A 117 -2.57 1.00 -6.49
C ASP A 117 -2.70 1.07 -4.96
N SER A 118 -1.59 1.08 -4.21
CA SER A 118 -1.59 1.35 -2.75
C SER A 118 -1.15 2.78 -2.45
N PRO A 119 -2.07 3.70 -2.13
CA PRO A 119 -1.75 5.12 -1.98
C PRO A 119 -1.02 5.46 -0.67
N VAL A 120 -0.33 6.61 -0.70
CA VAL A 120 0.14 7.33 0.49
C VAL A 120 -0.58 8.67 0.56
N VAL A 121 -1.07 9.05 1.74
CA VAL A 121 -1.73 10.33 1.97
C VAL A 121 -1.03 11.08 3.07
N VAL A 122 -0.72 12.36 2.88
CA VAL A 122 -0.05 13.20 3.88
C VAL A 122 -0.90 14.41 4.26
N PHE A 123 -0.77 14.83 5.52
CA PHE A 123 -1.42 15.99 6.12
C PHE A 123 -0.38 16.83 6.86
N GLY A 124 -0.61 18.14 6.98
CA GLY A 124 0.25 19.05 7.73
C GLY A 124 -0.15 20.53 7.59
N PRO A 125 0.65 21.47 8.15
CA PRO A 125 1.82 21.21 9.00
C PRO A 125 1.44 20.76 10.43
N PRO A 126 2.41 20.34 11.26
CA PRO A 126 2.22 20.01 12.68
C PRO A 126 1.63 21.17 13.50
N GLY A 127 0.99 20.84 14.62
CA GLY A 127 0.43 21.82 15.56
C GLY A 127 -0.92 22.43 15.17
N GLY A 128 -1.43 22.17 13.96
CA GLY A 128 -2.77 22.57 13.50
C GLY A 128 -3.79 21.43 13.51
N PRO A 129 -5.09 21.73 13.34
CA PRO A 129 -6.09 20.70 13.06
C PRO A 129 -5.76 19.99 11.73
N ILE A 130 -6.08 18.69 11.63
CA ILE A 130 -5.92 17.93 10.38
C ILE A 130 -6.73 18.63 9.27
N PRO A 131 -6.08 19.07 8.17
CA PRO A 131 -6.74 19.77 7.07
C PRO A 131 -7.87 18.97 6.44
N GLU A 132 -8.76 19.65 5.72
CA GLU A 132 -9.90 18.99 5.09
C GLU A 132 -9.48 17.94 4.07
N GLU A 133 -8.48 18.27 3.26
CA GLU A 133 -7.92 17.44 2.22
C GLU A 133 -6.47 17.10 2.57
N GLY A 134 -6.06 15.86 2.31
CA GLY A 134 -4.66 15.44 2.36
C GLY A 134 -4.08 15.42 0.95
N GLU A 135 -2.77 15.59 0.83
CA GLU A 135 -2.09 15.35 -0.45
C GLU A 135 -1.98 13.84 -0.67
N VAL A 136 -2.63 13.35 -1.73
CA VAL A 136 -2.64 11.93 -2.10
C VAL A 136 -1.57 11.67 -3.15
N VAL A 137 -0.65 10.77 -2.82
CA VAL A 137 0.30 10.16 -3.75
C VAL A 137 -0.25 8.79 -4.13
N ALA A 138 -0.65 8.64 -5.40
CA ALA A 138 -1.22 7.41 -5.93
C ALA A 138 -0.73 7.16 -7.35
N ASP A 139 -0.71 5.89 -7.75
CA ASP A 139 -0.41 5.47 -9.11
C ASP A 139 -1.69 4.92 -9.76
N HIS A 140 -2.25 5.75 -10.65
CA HIS A 140 -3.53 5.45 -11.30
C HIS A 140 -3.41 4.55 -12.53
N ARG A 141 -2.19 4.21 -12.98
CA ARG A 141 -1.99 3.49 -14.25
C ARG A 141 -2.76 2.16 -14.31
N LEU A 142 -2.80 1.41 -13.20
CA LEU A 142 -3.58 0.16 -13.13
C LEU A 142 -5.09 0.44 -13.19
N ARG A 143 -5.59 1.35 -12.35
CA ARG A 143 -7.02 1.77 -12.34
C ARG A 143 -7.46 2.25 -13.73
N ASP A 144 -6.63 3.03 -14.42
CA ASP A 144 -6.93 3.59 -15.73
C ASP A 144 -7.06 2.55 -16.84
N LEU A 145 -6.42 1.38 -16.69
CA LEU A 145 -6.52 0.26 -17.63
C LEU A 145 -7.72 -0.64 -17.35
N ARG A 146 -8.21 -0.71 -16.11
CA ARG A 146 -9.34 -1.58 -15.73
C ARG A 146 -10.58 -1.22 -16.56
N GLY A 147 -11.17 -2.24 -17.20
CA GLY A 147 -12.33 -2.07 -18.07
C GLY A 147 -12.05 -1.52 -19.48
N LYS A 148 -10.81 -1.10 -19.78
CA LYS A 148 -10.40 -0.61 -21.12
C LYS A 148 -9.63 -1.63 -21.94
N VAL A 149 -9.05 -2.64 -21.30
CA VAL A 149 -8.30 -3.72 -21.95
C VAL A 149 -8.89 -5.08 -21.58
N ALA A 150 -8.77 -6.06 -22.48
CA ALA A 150 -9.36 -7.39 -22.30
C ALA A 150 -8.76 -8.14 -21.09
N LYS A 151 -7.44 -8.03 -20.89
CA LYS A 151 -6.72 -8.70 -19.80
C LYS A 151 -5.63 -7.77 -19.26
N VAL A 152 -5.89 -7.18 -18.09
CA VAL A 152 -4.98 -6.16 -17.53
C VAL A 152 -3.58 -6.72 -17.26
N THR A 153 -3.47 -8.00 -16.89
CA THR A 153 -2.18 -8.65 -16.61
C THR A 153 -1.26 -8.73 -17.83
N ASP A 154 -1.80 -8.64 -19.04
CA ASP A 154 -1.01 -8.52 -20.28
C ASP A 154 -0.39 -7.12 -20.43
N TRP A 155 -0.62 -6.19 -19.50
CA TRP A 155 -0.06 -4.84 -19.47
C TRP A 155 0.84 -4.61 -18.25
N ARG A 156 1.18 -5.68 -17.52
CA ARG A 156 2.12 -5.62 -16.39
C ARG A 156 3.54 -5.30 -16.86
N ASN A 157 4.23 -4.45 -16.10
CA ASN A 157 5.66 -4.12 -16.20
C ASN A 157 6.12 -3.85 -17.64
N ARG A 158 5.38 -3.00 -18.34
CA ARG A 158 5.73 -2.57 -19.70
C ARG A 158 5.29 -1.13 -19.96
N PRO A 159 5.94 -0.43 -20.91
CA PRO A 159 5.51 0.90 -21.34
C PRO A 159 4.04 0.94 -21.77
N GLY A 160 3.33 2.01 -21.39
CA GLY A 160 1.89 2.16 -21.64
C GLY A 160 0.99 1.26 -20.77
N GLY A 161 1.58 0.41 -19.93
CA GLY A 161 0.89 -0.44 -18.99
C GLY A 161 0.90 0.10 -17.56
N PHE A 162 0.92 -0.82 -16.59
CA PHE A 162 1.11 -0.51 -15.17
C PHE A 162 2.34 -1.22 -14.64
N TRP A 163 2.91 -0.68 -13.55
CA TRP A 163 4.12 -1.17 -12.93
C TRP A 163 3.82 -1.69 -11.52
N VAL A 164 4.38 -2.84 -11.17
CA VAL A 164 4.15 -3.56 -9.91
C VAL A 164 5.41 -4.31 -9.51
N ALA A 165 5.65 -4.53 -8.21
CA ALA A 165 6.78 -5.34 -7.77
C ALA A 165 6.52 -6.80 -8.12
N GLU A 166 7.24 -7.29 -9.12
CA GLU A 166 7.20 -8.67 -9.60
C GLU A 166 8.65 -9.18 -9.68
N ALA A 167 9.11 -9.62 -10.86
CA ALA A 167 10.46 -10.16 -11.04
C ALA A 167 11.40 -9.21 -11.80
N ASP A 168 10.90 -8.08 -12.31
CA ASP A 168 11.69 -7.05 -12.99
C ASP A 168 12.05 -5.90 -12.03
N PRO A 169 13.32 -5.76 -11.60
CA PRO A 169 13.77 -4.68 -10.73
C PRO A 169 13.55 -3.29 -11.31
N ALA A 170 13.52 -3.15 -12.64
CA ALA A 170 13.33 -1.85 -13.29
C ALA A 170 11.95 -1.24 -12.99
N ALA A 171 10.96 -2.05 -12.59
CA ALA A 171 9.64 -1.58 -12.19
C ALA A 171 9.70 -0.57 -11.03
N ALA A 172 10.66 -0.70 -10.12
CA ALA A 172 10.82 0.24 -9.01
C ALA A 172 11.12 1.68 -9.48
N GLY A 173 11.87 1.82 -10.58
CA GLY A 173 12.18 3.13 -11.18
C GLY A 173 10.96 3.83 -11.78
N MET A 174 9.85 3.13 -11.94
CA MET A 174 8.60 3.64 -12.51
C MET A 174 7.59 4.06 -11.44
N ALA A 175 7.94 3.93 -10.16
CA ALA A 175 7.10 4.32 -9.04
C ALA A 175 6.83 5.83 -9.03
N VAL A 176 5.65 6.21 -8.57
CA VAL A 176 5.31 7.60 -8.26
C VAL A 176 6.00 7.97 -6.95
N ARG A 177 6.75 9.08 -6.95
CA ARG A 177 7.56 9.49 -5.80
C ARG A 177 7.29 10.94 -5.42
N ARG A 178 7.38 11.24 -4.13
CA ARG A 178 7.20 12.58 -3.58
C ARG A 178 8.08 12.76 -2.35
N SER A 179 8.50 14.00 -2.11
CA SER A 179 9.28 14.36 -0.93
C SER A 179 8.75 15.68 -0.38
N TRP A 180 8.67 15.77 0.94
CA TRP A 180 8.23 16.94 1.68
C TRP A 180 9.26 17.29 2.75
N PRO A 181 9.43 18.57 3.10
CA PRO A 181 10.11 18.96 4.33
C PRO A 181 9.48 18.25 5.53
N ARG A 182 10.30 17.78 6.49
CA ARG A 182 9.82 17.05 7.66
C ARG A 182 8.83 17.87 8.48
N ASP A 183 9.04 19.18 8.59
CA ASP A 183 8.16 20.12 9.30
C ASP A 183 6.86 20.45 8.54
N ALA A 184 6.71 20.00 7.29
CA ALA A 184 5.48 20.16 6.52
C ALA A 184 4.49 19.00 6.72
N VAL A 185 4.89 17.90 7.36
CA VAL A 185 4.09 16.68 7.53
C VAL A 185 3.81 16.43 9.01
N SER A 186 2.53 16.42 9.39
CA SER A 186 2.05 16.07 10.73
C SER A 186 1.49 14.65 10.80
N THR A 187 0.95 14.14 9.70
CA THR A 187 0.33 12.83 9.65
C THR A 187 0.47 12.24 8.25
N ALA A 188 0.68 10.93 8.18
CA ALA A 188 0.65 10.18 6.94
C ALA A 188 -0.18 8.90 7.09
N VAL A 189 -0.77 8.45 5.99
CA VAL A 189 -1.53 7.20 5.90
C VAL A 189 -1.03 6.42 4.69
N LEU A 190 -0.69 5.15 4.87
CA LEU A 190 -0.50 4.19 3.79
C LEU A 190 -1.68 3.21 3.84
N ALA A 191 -2.22 2.84 2.69
CA ALA A 191 -3.39 1.97 2.60
C ALA A 191 -3.28 1.02 1.40
N THR A 192 -3.73 -0.23 1.56
CA THR A 192 -3.99 -1.14 0.43
C THR A 192 -5.30 -0.79 -0.26
N ASP A 193 -5.57 -1.39 -1.42
CA ASP A 193 -6.78 -1.05 -2.19
C ASP A 193 -8.07 -1.44 -1.44
N GLY A 194 -8.02 -2.50 -0.63
CA GLY A 194 -9.10 -2.90 0.27
C GLY A 194 -9.39 -1.93 1.43
N VAL A 195 -8.52 -0.93 1.64
CA VAL A 195 -8.78 0.21 2.53
C VAL A 195 -9.14 1.46 1.73
N SER A 196 -8.39 1.80 0.69
CA SER A 196 -8.64 3.02 -0.10
C SER A 196 -9.97 2.98 -0.85
N CYS A 197 -10.50 1.80 -1.19
CA CYS A 197 -11.84 1.66 -1.76
C CYS A 197 -12.94 2.24 -0.85
N GLY A 198 -12.74 2.25 0.48
CA GLY A 198 -13.65 2.89 1.42
C GLY A 198 -13.82 4.40 1.20
N VAL A 199 -12.76 5.06 0.70
CA VAL A 199 -12.74 6.48 0.37
C VAL A 199 -13.14 6.69 -1.08
N ASP A 200 -12.43 6.04 -2.00
CA ASP A 200 -12.50 6.31 -3.44
C ASP A 200 -13.77 5.77 -4.11
N ASP A 201 -14.13 4.53 -3.79
CA ASP A 201 -15.18 3.78 -4.50
C ASP A 201 -16.49 3.78 -3.71
N TYR A 202 -16.38 3.59 -2.40
CA TYR A 202 -17.52 3.47 -1.50
C TYR A 202 -18.03 4.83 -1.02
N GLY A 203 -17.16 5.85 -1.01
CA GLY A 203 -17.49 7.20 -0.55
C GLY A 203 -17.95 7.23 0.91
N LEU A 204 -17.44 6.33 1.76
CA LEU A 204 -17.88 6.21 3.15
C LEU A 204 -17.43 7.42 3.98
N PHE A 205 -16.24 7.93 3.68
CA PHE A 205 -15.61 9.03 4.39
C PHE A 205 -14.38 9.55 3.62
N PRO A 206 -13.97 10.81 3.82
CA PRO A 206 -12.71 11.33 3.28
C PRO A 206 -11.50 10.84 4.09
N TRP A 207 -10.29 10.98 3.53
CA TRP A 207 -9.03 10.61 4.20
C TRP A 207 -8.83 11.31 5.55
N ARG A 208 -9.28 12.56 5.71
CA ARG A 208 -9.27 13.24 7.02
C ARG A 208 -10.00 12.43 8.08
N GLU A 209 -11.16 11.88 7.74
CA GLU A 209 -11.95 11.12 8.71
C GLU A 209 -11.31 9.76 8.98
N VAL A 210 -10.61 9.14 8.01
CA VAL A 210 -9.74 7.97 8.26
C VAL A 210 -8.75 8.25 9.40
N THR A 211 -8.02 9.37 9.32
CA THR A 211 -7.06 9.73 10.38
C THR A 211 -7.75 9.98 11.72
N ARG A 212 -8.91 10.64 11.74
CA ARG A 212 -9.67 10.91 12.97
C ARG A 212 -10.17 9.63 13.64
N ILE A 213 -10.68 8.69 12.86
CA ILE A 213 -11.10 7.38 13.36
C ILE A 213 -9.89 6.64 13.92
N ALA A 214 -8.80 6.55 13.15
CA ALA A 214 -7.61 5.84 13.57
C ALA A 214 -7.01 6.40 14.87
N PHE A 215 -6.99 7.73 15.03
CA PHE A 215 -6.48 8.36 16.25
C PHE A 215 -7.41 8.22 17.45
N ARG A 216 -8.73 8.18 17.25
CA ARG A 216 -9.71 8.11 18.35
C ARG A 216 -10.02 6.67 18.78
N ASN A 217 -10.05 5.76 17.82
CA ASN A 217 -10.62 4.41 17.97
C ASN A 217 -9.66 3.30 17.53
N GLY A 218 -8.47 3.64 17.02
CA GLY A 218 -7.54 2.68 16.43
C GLY A 218 -7.79 2.46 14.93
N PRO A 219 -6.76 2.05 14.17
CA PRO A 219 -6.88 1.79 12.74
C PRO A 219 -7.87 0.66 12.41
N GLU A 220 -8.10 -0.29 13.31
CA GLU A 220 -9.10 -1.36 13.16
C GLU A 220 -10.51 -0.83 12.97
N ALA A 221 -10.85 0.29 13.63
CA ALA A 221 -12.16 0.91 13.50
C ALA A 221 -12.40 1.48 12.09
N VAL A 222 -11.35 1.79 11.33
CA VAL A 222 -11.46 2.13 9.91
C VAL A 222 -11.86 0.89 9.12
N LEU A 223 -11.15 -0.23 9.37
CA LEU A 223 -11.42 -1.52 8.71
C LEU A 223 -12.85 -2.02 9.01
N ASP A 224 -13.32 -1.85 10.25
CA ASP A 224 -14.68 -2.19 10.65
C ASP A 224 -15.74 -1.47 9.84
N ARG A 225 -15.58 -0.16 9.62
CA ARG A 225 -16.55 0.62 8.83
C ARG A 225 -16.59 0.17 7.38
N ILE A 226 -15.43 -0.15 6.80
CA ILE A 226 -15.36 -0.65 5.43
C ILE A 226 -16.02 -2.03 5.37
N ARG A 227 -15.62 -2.98 6.23
CA ARG A 227 -16.21 -4.32 6.27
C ARG A 227 -17.72 -4.29 6.50
N ALA A 228 -18.22 -3.42 7.38
CA ALA A 228 -19.65 -3.26 7.60
C ALA A 228 -20.40 -2.73 6.36
N ALA A 229 -19.77 -1.89 5.54
CA ALA A 229 -20.35 -1.47 4.27
C ALA A 229 -20.41 -2.63 3.27
N GLU A 230 -19.33 -3.40 3.19
CA GLU A 230 -19.23 -4.58 2.34
C GLU A 230 -20.25 -5.68 2.70
N GLU A 231 -20.49 -5.90 3.99
CA GLU A 231 -21.49 -6.84 4.49
C GLU A 231 -22.93 -6.40 4.18
N ARG A 232 -23.17 -5.11 3.96
CA ARG A 232 -24.48 -4.59 3.53
C ARG A 232 -24.68 -4.68 2.01
N ASP A 233 -23.63 -5.00 1.26
CA ASP A 233 -23.65 -5.19 -0.19
C ASP A 233 -22.99 -6.53 -0.57
N ARG A 234 -23.40 -7.63 0.08
CA ARG A 234 -22.84 -8.98 -0.17
C ARG A 234 -22.98 -9.44 -1.62
N ASP A 235 -24.05 -9.02 -2.28
CA ASP A 235 -24.31 -9.33 -3.68
C ASP A 235 -23.50 -8.44 -4.65
N ARG A 236 -22.76 -7.44 -4.14
CA ARG A 236 -21.84 -6.57 -4.89
C ARG A 236 -22.55 -5.80 -6.00
N THR A 237 -23.77 -5.37 -5.68
CA THR A 237 -24.68 -4.67 -6.59
C THR A 237 -24.48 -3.17 -6.53
N ARG A 238 -24.24 -2.64 -5.32
CA ARG A 238 -23.95 -1.23 -5.10
C ARG A 238 -22.54 -0.89 -5.55
N TRP A 239 -21.57 -1.71 -5.15
CA TRP A 239 -20.17 -1.56 -5.53
C TRP A 239 -19.68 -2.83 -6.21
N ARG A 240 -19.35 -2.72 -7.50
CA ARG A 240 -18.85 -3.84 -8.30
C ARG A 240 -17.44 -4.20 -7.84
N ARG A 241 -17.25 -5.44 -7.43
CA ARG A 241 -15.98 -5.95 -6.87
C ARG A 241 -15.80 -7.43 -7.14
N ALA A 242 -14.54 -7.86 -7.26
CA ALA A 242 -14.20 -9.24 -7.62
C ALA A 242 -14.44 -10.23 -6.47
N LYS A 243 -14.21 -9.80 -5.23
CA LYS A 243 -14.40 -10.57 -4.00
C LYS A 243 -15.49 -9.95 -3.13
N ALA A 244 -16.09 -10.73 -2.23
CA ALA A 244 -16.98 -10.18 -1.22
C ALA A 244 -16.24 -9.30 -0.20
N HIS A 245 -14.97 -9.62 0.05
CA HIS A 245 -14.10 -8.96 1.01
C HIS A 245 -12.67 -9.02 0.46
N ASP A 246 -12.02 -7.88 0.27
CA ASP A 246 -10.57 -7.89 0.05
C ASP A 246 -9.80 -7.92 1.36
N ASP A 247 -8.50 -8.20 1.25
CA ASP A 247 -7.55 -7.93 2.33
C ASP A 247 -7.50 -6.44 2.61
N GLN A 248 -7.21 -6.07 3.85
CA GLN A 248 -7.14 -4.68 4.24
C GLN A 248 -5.90 -4.48 5.10
N ALA A 249 -5.04 -3.55 4.71
CA ALA A 249 -3.94 -3.09 5.52
C ALA A 249 -3.84 -1.57 5.48
N ILE A 250 -3.59 -0.99 6.65
CA ILE A 250 -3.41 0.45 6.84
C ILE A 250 -2.29 0.69 7.83
N ALA A 251 -1.46 1.70 7.56
CA ALA A 251 -0.55 2.29 8.51
C ALA A 251 -0.85 3.78 8.65
N VAL A 252 -1.00 4.26 9.88
CA VAL A 252 -1.21 5.67 10.22
C VAL A 252 -0.02 6.14 11.05
N ILE A 253 0.67 7.14 10.54
CA ILE A 253 1.89 7.70 11.12
C ILE A 253 1.58 9.11 11.58
N ARG A 254 1.83 9.41 12.85
CA ARG A 254 1.76 10.75 13.40
C ARG A 254 3.15 11.25 13.75
N PHE A 255 3.47 12.40 13.19
CA PHE A 255 4.70 13.12 13.42
C PHE A 255 4.42 14.24 14.44
N ASP A 256 5.23 14.27 15.51
CA ASP A 256 5.25 15.38 16.45
C ASP A 256 5.97 16.60 15.84
#